data_AF-A0AAC9VEU2-F1
#
_entry.id   AF-A0AAC9VEU2-F1
#
_cell.length_a   1.000
_cell.length_b   1.000
_cell.length_c   1.000
_cell.angle_alpha   90.00
_cell.angle_beta   90.00
_cell.angle_gamma   90.00
#
_symmetry.space_group_name_H-M   'P 1'
#
loop_
_entity.id
_entity.type
_entity.pdbx_description
1 polymer ?
#
loop_
_entity_poly.entity_id
_entity_poly.type
_entity_poly.pdbx_seq_one_letter_code
_entity_poly.pdbx_strand_id
1 'polypeptide(L)' 'MSTVKIPHGDDKVTVELTVKELMALAGIRFHGDRRLGIEARRKLNSVLSDTYELEQPIPYQLLN' A
#
# COMPACT_ATOMS: atom_id res chain seq x y z
N MET A 1 -17.74 11.43 10.22
CA MET A 1 -16.74 11.41 9.12
C MET A 1 -15.37 11.21 9.76
N SER A 2 -14.78 10.02 9.66
CA SER A 2 -13.43 9.78 10.16
C SER A 2 -12.43 10.48 9.23
N THR A 3 -11.94 11.63 9.66
CA THR A 3 -10.75 12.23 9.06
C THR A 3 -9.59 11.33 9.43
N VAL A 4 -9.22 10.42 8.54
CA VAL A 4 -7.98 9.64 8.67
C VAL A 4 -6.85 10.68 8.70
N LYS A 5 -6.32 10.97 9.89
CA LYS A 5 -5.15 11.83 10.04
C LYS A 5 -3.97 11.02 9.53
N ILE A 6 -3.58 11.25 8.29
CA ILE A 6 -2.36 10.66 7.74
C ILE A 6 -1.20 11.42 8.39
N PRO A 7 -0.40 10.77 9.26
CA PRO A 7 0.80 11.40 9.80
C PRO A 7 1.70 11.76 8.62
N HIS A 8 2.37 12.92 8.66
CA HIS A 8 3.37 13.28 7.64
C HIS A 8 2.82 13.36 6.21
N GLY A 9 1.57 13.80 6.02
CA GLY A 9 0.84 13.72 4.75
C GLY A 9 1.45 14.41 3.51
N ASP A 10 2.39 15.33 3.69
CA ASP A 10 3.12 15.98 2.60
C ASP A 10 4.52 15.37 2.34
N ASP A 11 4.94 14.44 3.20
CA ASP A 11 6.25 13.79 3.08
C ASP A 11 6.25 12.83 1.89
N LYS A 12 7.36 12.86 1.14
CA LYS A 12 7.56 11.97 0.00
C LYS A 12 8.24 10.69 0.45
N VAL A 13 7.69 9.56 0.04
CA VAL A 13 8.29 8.24 0.23
C VAL A 13 8.83 7.73 -1.08
N THR A 14 10.05 7.19 -1.05
CA THR A 14 10.64 6.46 -2.18
C THR A 14 10.52 4.96 -1.96
N VAL A 15 10.00 4.25 -2.95
CA VAL A 15 9.88 2.78 -2.92
C VAL A 15 10.62 2.17 -4.10
N GLU A 16 11.30 1.07 -3.87
CA GLU A 16 11.91 0.30 -4.96
C GLU A 16 10.86 -0.64 -5.56
N LEU A 17 10.51 -0.45 -6.83
CA LEU A 17 9.57 -1.29 -7.57
C LEU A 17 10.19 -1.70 -8.90
N THR A 18 9.86 -2.90 -9.35
CA THR A 18 10.16 -3.32 -10.72
C THR A 18 9.25 -2.58 -11.70
N VAL A 19 9.69 -2.47 -12.96
CA VAL A 19 8.90 -1.84 -14.03
C VAL A 19 7.53 -2.50 -14.18
N LYS A 20 7.47 -3.83 -14.04
CA LYS A 20 6.22 -4.60 -14.15
C LYS A 20 5.25 -4.25 -13.01
N GLU A 21 5.74 -4.17 -11.77
CA GLU A 21 4.92 -3.79 -10.61
C GLU A 21 4.37 -2.36 -10.77
N LEU A 22 5.21 -1.40 -11.21
CA LEU A 22 4.78 -0.03 -11.46
C LEU A 22 3.68 0.04 -12.53
N MET A 23 3.88 -0.67 -13.64
CA MET A 23 2.88 -0.79 -14.71
C MET A 23 1.58 -1.44 -14.21
N ALA A 24 1.69 -2.46 -13.35
CA ALA A 24 0.53 -3.12 -12.76
C ALA A 24 -0.26 -2.18 -11.85
N LEU A 25 0.43 -1.36 -11.04
CA LEU A 25 -0.18 -0.31 -10.21
C LEU A 25 -0.83 0.80 -11.04
N ALA A 26 -0.27 1.12 -12.21
CA ALA A 26 -0.85 2.06 -13.18
C ALA A 26 -2.08 1.48 -13.92
N GLY A 27 -2.49 0.24 -13.64
CA GLY A 27 -3.70 -0.38 -14.18
C GLY A 27 -3.45 -1.30 -15.39
N ILE A 28 -2.20 -1.51 -15.80
CA ILE A 28 -1.85 -2.44 -16.88
C ILE A 28 -2.03 -3.86 -16.37
N ARG A 29 -2.83 -4.65 -17.09
CA ARG A 29 -3.10 -6.05 -16.73
C ARG A 29 -2.08 -6.96 -17.39
N PHE A 30 -1.38 -7.75 -16.58
CA PHE A 30 -0.49 -8.79 -17.06
C PHE A 30 -1.26 -10.11 -17.10
N HIS A 31 -1.55 -10.62 -18.30
CA HIS A 31 -2.33 -11.85 -18.46
C HIS A 31 -1.63 -13.09 -17.88
N GLY A 32 -0.28 -13.09 -17.89
CA GLY A 32 0.53 -14.16 -17.30
C GLY A 32 0.74 -14.04 -15.79
N ASP A 33 0.42 -12.90 -15.19
CA ASP A 33 0.60 -12.69 -13.75
C ASP A 33 -0.45 -11.70 -13.20
N ARG A 34 -1.59 -12.28 -12.78
CA ARG A 34 -2.68 -11.52 -12.17
C ARG A 34 -2.38 -11.10 -10.73
N ARG A 35 -1.34 -11.67 -10.11
CA ARG A 35 -1.01 -11.42 -8.69
C ARG A 35 -0.05 -10.26 -8.54
N LEU A 36 0.72 -9.95 -9.58
CA LEU A 36 1.67 -8.85 -9.61
C LEU A 36 1.13 -7.52 -9.06
N GLY A 37 -0.10 -7.12 -9.42
CA GLY A 37 -0.70 -5.89 -8.90
C GLY A 37 -1.03 -5.96 -7.40
N ILE A 38 -1.44 -7.14 -6.92
CA ILE A 38 -1.71 -7.39 -5.50
C ILE A 38 -0.39 -7.37 -4.71
N GLU A 39 0.66 -7.99 -5.25
CA GLU A 39 1.99 -8.05 -4.65
C GLU A 39 2.63 -6.65 -4.58
N ALA A 40 2.57 -5.88 -5.67
CA ALA A 40 3.04 -4.50 -5.70
C ALA A 40 2.32 -3.64 -4.63
N ARG A 41 1.01 -3.82 -4.48
CA ARG A 41 0.21 -3.09 -3.46
C ARG A 41 0.55 -3.54 -2.04
N ARG A 42 0.81 -4.83 -1.82
CA ARG A 42 1.29 -5.35 -0.53
C ARG A 42 2.65 -4.75 -0.17
N LYS A 43 3.55 -4.62 -1.14
CA LYS A 43 4.87 -4.01 -0.95
C LYS A 43 4.78 -2.54 -0.54
N LEU A 44 3.92 -1.76 -1.20
CA LEU A 44 3.62 -0.38 -0.79
C LEU A 44 3.11 -0.30 0.65
N ASN A 45 2.15 -1.14 1.01
CA ASN A 45 1.59 -1.15 2.36
C ASN A 45 2.65 -1.52 3.42
N SER A 46 3.55 -2.46 3.12
CA SER A 46 4.67 -2.79 4.02
C SER A 46 5.54 -1.57 4.27
N VAL A 47 6.00 -0.90 3.21
CA VAL A 47 6.87 0.27 3.36
C VAL A 47 6.17 1.40 4.12
N LEU A 48 4.87 1.64 3.86
CA LEU A 48 4.10 2.64 4.59
C LEU A 48 3.96 2.28 6.09
N SER A 49 3.68 1.02 6.41
CA SER A 49 3.65 0.55 7.79
C SER A 49 5.01 0.68 8.47
N ASP A 50 6.09 0.31 7.79
CA ASP A 50 7.45 0.33 8.34
C ASP A 50 7.97 1.78 8.52
N THR A 51 7.65 2.68 7.59
CA THR A 51 8.17 4.07 7.59
C THR A 51 7.43 4.95 8.61
N TYR A 52 6.13 4.73 8.81
CA TYR A 52 5.29 5.63 9.60
C TYR A 52 4.67 4.97 10.84
N GLU A 53 5.12 3.76 11.20
CA GLU A 53 4.58 2.96 12.31
C GLU A 53 3.04 2.99 12.36
N LEU A 54 2.41 2.90 11.18
CA LEU A 54 0.96 3.05 11.09
C LEU A 54 0.31 1.96 11.94
N GLU A 55 -0.45 2.36 12.95
CA GLU A 55 -1.24 1.44 13.76
C GLU A 55 -2.05 0.53 12.83
N GLN A 56 -1.87 -0.78 12.97
CA GLN A 56 -2.63 -1.70 12.15
C GLN A 56 -4.13 -1.44 12.36
N PRO A 57 -4.95 -1.47 11.30
CA PRO A 57 -6.39 -1.27 11.44
C PRO A 57 -6.91 -2.21 12.53
N ILE A 58 -7.58 -1.63 13.53
CA ILE A 58 -8.17 -2.40 14.64
C ILE A 58 -9.03 -3.49 14.01
N PRO A 59 -8.77 -4.79 14.30
CA PRO A 59 -9.60 -5.88 13.82
C PRO A 59 -11.07 -5.56 14.08
N TYR A 60 -11.92 -5.71 13.06
CA TYR A 60 -13.36 -5.43 13.19
C TYR A 60 -14.02 -6.19 14.35
N GLN A 61 -13.43 -7.31 14.76
CA GLN A 61 -13.84 -8.13 15.91
C GLN A 61 -13.65 -7.44 17.27
N LEU A 62 -12.89 -6.34 17.33
CA LEU A 62 -12.62 -5.54 18.53
C LEU A 62 -13.39 -4.20 18.55
N LEU A 63 -14.13 -3.89 17.47
CA LEU A 63 -15.05 -2.77 17.41
C LEU A 63 -16.40 -3.26 17.95
N ASN A 64 -16.58 -3.20 19.28
CA ASN A 64 -17.85 -3.50 19.95
C ASN A 64 -18.97 -2.54 19.53
#